data_AF-A0A4Z2GK97-F1
#
_entry.id   AF-A0A4Z2GK97-F1
#
_cell.length_a   1.000
_cell.length_b   1.000
_cell.length_c   1.000
_cell.angle_alpha   90.00
_cell.angle_beta   90.00
_cell.angle_gamma   90.00
#
_symmetry.space_group_name_H-M   'P 1'
#
loop_
_entity.id
_entity.type
_entity.pdbx_description
1 polymer ?
#
loop_
_entity_poly.entity_id
_entity_poly.type
_entity_poly.pdbx_seq_one_letter_code
_entity_poly.pdbx_strand_id
1 'polypeptide(L)'
;MSTELWPMAPFEASGVELIQYYVEHTASSAKLTRRCEAAAAACLLLACYQAVTVNTMEKKLAEYKCDTNEAICLKLVRFPEDVEDDGTTFHPEYSHQIYGDDEVAFGYKGLQIQLFYTAGNLSTLFKVKYSSKVTEMFDCVEPDDIEGKIREIVPAGFTCNTDDFISLLEKEANFKPFGTQLHTYTVHSEEAGELTYQIHKADITCPGFLEYHERLQTFLMWFIETASYIDADDDHWDFFLV
;
A
#
# COMPACT_ATOMS: atom_id res chain seq x y z
N MET A 1 18.16 -63.78 -15.26
CA MET A 1 19.19 -62.82 -15.71
C MET A 1 18.50 -61.47 -15.80
N SER A 2 18.44 -60.76 -14.67
CA SER A 2 19.47 -59.86 -14.12
C SER A 2 19.22 -58.43 -14.61
N THR A 3 18.69 -57.65 -13.67
CA THR A 3 18.47 -56.21 -13.60
C THR A 3 19.70 -55.39 -13.94
N GLU A 4 19.53 -54.29 -14.69
CA GLU A 4 20.31 -53.06 -14.47
C GLU A 4 19.39 -51.85 -14.63
N LEU A 5 19.02 -51.29 -13.47
CA LEU A 5 18.65 -49.89 -13.30
C LEU A 5 19.97 -49.16 -12.96
N TRP A 6 20.34 -48.13 -13.72
CA TRP A 6 21.29 -47.06 -13.34
C TRP A 6 20.62 -45.71 -13.69
N PRO A 7 21.04 -44.57 -13.12
CA PRO A 7 20.31 -43.79 -12.16
C PRO A 7 19.85 -42.47 -12.80
N MET A 8 18.82 -41.88 -12.21
CA MET A 8 18.46 -40.49 -12.50
C MET A 8 19.56 -39.58 -11.96
N ALA A 9 20.20 -38.81 -12.83
CA ALA A 9 20.75 -37.51 -12.44
C ALA A 9 19.69 -36.45 -12.77
N PRO A 10 19.27 -35.58 -11.83
CA PRO A 10 18.42 -34.45 -12.16
C PRO A 10 19.29 -33.44 -12.92
N PHE A 11 19.18 -33.44 -14.24
CA PHE A 11 19.79 -32.40 -15.06
C PHE A 11 18.76 -31.27 -15.19
N GLU A 12 18.98 -30.17 -14.48
CA GLU A 12 18.29 -28.89 -14.71
C GLU A 12 18.75 -28.34 -16.08
N ALA A 13 18.25 -28.94 -17.16
CA ALA A 13 18.37 -28.37 -18.48
C ALA A 13 17.27 -27.33 -18.65
N SER A 14 17.66 -26.11 -19.01
CA SER A 14 16.73 -25.16 -19.63
C SER A 14 16.05 -25.84 -20.82
N GLY A 15 14.79 -25.50 -21.13
CA GLY A 15 13.99 -26.17 -22.17
C GLY A 15 14.63 -26.22 -23.57
N VAL A 16 15.72 -25.49 -23.80
CA VAL A 16 16.52 -25.48 -25.03
C VAL A 16 17.48 -26.69 -25.11
N GLU A 17 18.03 -27.17 -24.00
CA GLU A 17 19.01 -28.29 -23.99
C GLU A 17 18.37 -29.66 -24.23
N LEU A 18 17.11 -29.84 -23.79
CA LEU A 18 16.32 -31.04 -24.06
C LEU A 18 15.99 -31.22 -25.56
N ILE A 19 15.91 -30.12 -26.31
CA ILE A 19 15.62 -30.13 -27.76
C ILE A 19 16.81 -30.71 -28.54
N GLN A 20 18.04 -30.37 -28.15
CA GLN A 20 19.24 -30.79 -28.87
C GLN A 20 19.55 -32.28 -28.65
N TYR A 21 19.32 -32.77 -27.43
CA TYR A 21 19.46 -34.21 -27.10
C TYR A 21 18.50 -35.10 -27.89
N TYR A 22 17.25 -34.65 -28.09
CA TYR A 22 16.22 -35.42 -28.78
C TYR A 22 16.40 -35.44 -30.31
N VAL A 23 16.90 -34.35 -30.90
CA VAL A 23 17.17 -34.27 -32.35
C VAL A 23 18.33 -35.17 -32.77
N GLU A 24 19.34 -35.33 -31.92
CA GLU A 24 20.52 -36.17 -32.24
C GLU A 24 20.25 -37.69 -32.15
N HIS A 25 19.21 -38.13 -31.42
CA HIS A 25 18.99 -39.56 -31.12
C HIS A 25 17.83 -40.24 -31.87
N THR A 26 17.07 -39.56 -32.73
CA THR A 26 15.94 -40.16 -33.49
C THR A 26 16.23 -40.33 -34.98
N ALA A 27 17.33 -40.98 -35.33
CA ALA A 27 17.65 -41.36 -36.71
C ALA A 27 17.48 -42.87 -36.97
N SER A 28 16.28 -43.43 -36.74
CA SER A 28 15.88 -44.71 -37.38
C SER A 28 14.39 -45.00 -37.20
N SER A 29 13.66 -45.19 -38.32
CA SER A 29 12.25 -45.66 -38.47
C SER A 29 11.24 -44.61 -38.97
N ALA A 30 11.13 -44.49 -40.29
CA ALA A 30 10.37 -43.48 -41.04
C ALA A 30 8.81 -43.56 -40.96
N LYS A 31 8.22 -44.44 -40.16
CA LYS A 31 6.75 -44.53 -39.99
C LYS A 31 6.25 -44.26 -38.57
N LEU A 32 7.12 -44.36 -37.55
CA LEU A 32 6.81 -43.92 -36.18
C LEU A 32 7.08 -42.42 -35.99
N THR A 33 8.02 -41.86 -36.75
CA THR A 33 8.44 -40.45 -36.72
C THR A 33 7.32 -39.47 -37.03
N ARG A 34 6.46 -39.70 -38.02
CA ARG A 34 5.41 -38.71 -38.37
C ARG A 34 4.36 -38.49 -37.27
N ARG A 35 4.04 -39.52 -36.48
CA ARG A 35 3.12 -39.40 -35.34
C ARG A 35 3.79 -38.77 -34.12
N CYS A 36 5.07 -39.11 -33.87
CA CYS A 36 5.85 -38.49 -32.81
C CYS A 36 6.18 -37.01 -33.10
N GLU A 37 6.48 -36.65 -34.36
CA GLU A 37 6.73 -35.28 -34.82
C GLU A 37 5.46 -34.41 -34.71
N ALA A 38 4.31 -34.94 -35.11
CA ALA A 38 3.03 -34.23 -34.97
C ALA A 38 2.65 -34.02 -33.49
N ALA A 39 2.88 -35.02 -32.64
CA ALA A 39 2.64 -34.91 -31.20
C ALA A 39 3.61 -33.92 -30.54
N ALA A 40 4.89 -33.95 -30.89
CA ALA A 40 5.90 -33.01 -30.40
C ALA A 40 5.60 -31.57 -30.85
N ALA A 41 5.22 -31.37 -32.11
CA ALA A 41 4.83 -30.07 -32.64
C ALA A 41 3.55 -29.54 -31.95
N ALA A 42 2.56 -30.40 -31.69
CA ALA A 42 1.36 -30.02 -30.94
C ALA A 42 1.69 -29.66 -29.48
N CYS A 43 2.60 -30.40 -28.84
CA CYS A 43 3.05 -30.12 -27.48
C CYS A 43 3.83 -28.80 -27.38
N LEU A 44 4.71 -28.52 -28.36
CA LEU A 44 5.40 -27.23 -28.47
C LEU A 44 4.43 -26.07 -28.72
N LEU A 45 3.45 -26.25 -29.61
CA LEU A 45 2.42 -25.24 -29.85
C LEU A 45 1.57 -24.97 -28.60
N LEU A 46 1.21 -26.01 -27.84
CA LEU A 46 0.50 -25.85 -26.57
C LEU A 46 1.35 -25.13 -25.52
N ALA A 47 2.63 -25.50 -25.38
CA ALA A 47 3.54 -24.86 -24.44
C ALA A 47 3.80 -23.39 -24.81
N CYS A 48 4.00 -23.10 -26.10
CA CYS A 48 4.11 -21.73 -26.59
C CYS A 48 2.81 -20.94 -26.38
N TYR A 49 1.65 -21.55 -26.64
CA TYR A 49 0.36 -20.91 -26.38
C TYR A 49 0.16 -20.62 -24.88
N GLN A 50 0.46 -21.58 -24.00
CA GLN A 50 0.44 -21.39 -22.55
C GLN A 50 1.38 -20.27 -22.11
N ALA A 51 2.63 -20.26 -22.58
CA ALA A 51 3.60 -19.22 -22.27
C ALA A 51 3.15 -17.82 -22.74
N VAL A 52 2.55 -17.72 -23.93
CA VAL A 52 1.98 -16.47 -24.45
C VAL A 52 0.77 -16.02 -23.61
N THR A 53 -0.10 -16.95 -23.20
CA THR A 53 -1.25 -16.62 -22.34
C THR A 53 -0.82 -16.15 -20.95
N VAL A 54 0.19 -16.80 -20.35
CA VAL A 54 0.74 -16.41 -19.04
C VAL A 54 1.36 -15.02 -19.10
N ASN A 55 2.20 -14.73 -20.09
CA ASN A 55 2.81 -13.40 -20.27
C ASN A 55 1.75 -12.31 -20.52
N THR A 56 0.67 -12.65 -21.23
CA THR A 56 -0.46 -11.72 -21.44
C THR A 56 -1.23 -11.47 -20.14
N MET A 57 -1.39 -12.47 -19.27
CA MET A 57 -2.00 -12.32 -17.95
C MET A 57 -1.11 -11.51 -17.00
N GLU A 58 0.19 -11.79 -16.94
CA GLU A 58 1.15 -11.03 -16.12
C GLU A 58 1.13 -9.54 -16.46
N LYS A 59 1.11 -9.19 -17.77
CA LYS A 59 0.98 -7.81 -18.21
C LYS A 59 -0.33 -7.15 -17.76
N LYS A 60 -1.44 -7.88 -17.78
CA LYS A 60 -2.74 -7.37 -17.30
C LYS A 60 -2.78 -7.21 -15.79
N LEU A 61 -2.15 -8.12 -15.04
CA LEU A 61 -2.07 -8.07 -13.58
C LEU A 61 -1.10 -6.99 -13.08
N ALA A 62 -0.09 -6.64 -13.88
CA ALA A 62 0.83 -5.54 -13.56
C ALA A 62 0.10 -4.20 -13.41
N GLU A 63 -1.00 -3.97 -14.14
CA GLU A 63 -1.83 -2.75 -14.00
C GLU A 63 -2.61 -2.67 -12.67
N TYR A 64 -2.66 -3.78 -11.91
CA TYR A 64 -3.31 -3.86 -10.60
C TYR A 64 -2.31 -3.77 -9.45
N LYS A 65 -1.04 -3.48 -9.73
CA LYS A 65 -0.04 -3.13 -8.72
C LYS A 65 0.02 -1.62 -8.60
N CYS A 66 -0.21 -1.10 -7.40
CA CYS A 66 -0.15 0.31 -7.09
C CYS A 66 0.96 0.56 -6.06
N ASP A 67 1.81 1.55 -6.34
CA ASP A 67 2.74 2.10 -5.35
C ASP A 67 1.94 2.75 -4.21
N THR A 68 2.16 2.30 -2.97
CA THR A 68 1.37 2.77 -1.81
C THR A 68 1.78 4.14 -1.33
N ASN A 69 3.02 4.59 -1.58
CA ASN A 69 3.44 5.95 -1.23
C ASN A 69 2.68 6.96 -2.11
N GLU A 70 2.49 6.66 -3.40
CA GLU A 70 1.69 7.49 -4.30
C GLU A 70 0.17 7.32 -4.11
N ALA A 71 -0.28 6.11 -3.79
CA ALA A 71 -1.72 5.83 -3.64
C ALA A 71 -2.32 6.43 -2.36
N ILE A 72 -1.53 6.58 -1.28
CA ILE A 72 -2.00 7.15 -0.02
C ILE A 72 -1.98 8.67 -0.12
N CYS A 73 -3.16 9.29 0.00
CA CYS A 73 -3.35 10.73 -0.04
C CYS A 73 -3.64 11.26 1.37
N LEU A 74 -2.70 12.01 1.93
CA LEU A 74 -2.82 12.68 3.21
C LEU A 74 -3.22 14.14 3.02
N LYS A 75 -4.09 14.66 3.89
CA LYS A 75 -4.47 16.09 3.92
C LYS A 75 -4.65 16.60 5.35
N LEU A 76 -4.28 17.86 5.56
CA LEU A 76 -4.64 18.64 6.75
C LEU A 76 -5.66 19.71 6.32
N VAL A 77 -6.94 19.41 6.53
CA VAL A 77 -8.09 20.20 6.04
C VAL A 77 -8.43 21.27 7.07
N ARG A 78 -8.43 22.54 6.65
CA ARG A 78 -8.87 23.70 7.46
C ARG A 78 -10.21 24.23 7.00
N PHE A 79 -10.45 24.17 5.70
CA PHE A 79 -11.66 24.65 5.05
C PHE A 79 -12.29 23.54 4.21
N PRO A 80 -13.64 23.53 4.03
CA PRO A 80 -14.31 22.53 3.20
C PRO A 80 -13.73 22.43 1.78
N GLU A 81 -13.24 23.54 1.23
CA GLU A 81 -12.62 23.58 -0.09
C GLU A 81 -11.35 22.72 -0.20
N ASP A 82 -10.58 22.58 0.89
CA ASP A 82 -9.31 21.83 0.91
C ASP A 82 -9.52 20.33 0.63
N VAL A 83 -10.74 19.82 0.89
CA VAL A 83 -11.11 18.42 0.68
C VAL A 83 -10.98 18.03 -0.80
N GLU A 84 -11.35 18.93 -1.70
CA GLU A 84 -11.33 18.72 -3.15
C GLU A 84 -10.14 19.40 -3.83
N ASP A 85 -9.31 20.16 -3.09
CA ASP A 85 -8.11 20.81 -3.62
C ASP A 85 -6.90 19.87 -3.60
N ASP A 86 -6.62 19.19 -4.72
CA ASP A 86 -5.48 18.28 -4.86
C ASP A 86 -4.12 18.93 -4.51
N GLY A 87 -3.98 20.27 -4.57
CA GLY A 87 -2.75 20.98 -4.23
C GLY A 87 -2.35 20.92 -2.74
N THR A 88 -3.28 20.57 -1.86
CA THR A 88 -3.03 20.39 -0.41
C THR A 88 -2.69 18.94 -0.04
N THR A 89 -2.74 18.03 -1.02
CA THR A 89 -2.43 16.61 -0.81
C THR A 89 -0.92 16.42 -0.66
N PHE A 90 -0.54 15.61 0.31
CA PHE A 90 0.82 15.11 0.46
C PHE A 90 0.81 13.60 0.66
N HIS A 91 1.98 12.99 0.52
CA HIS A 91 2.16 11.55 0.44
C HIS A 91 3.11 11.05 1.52
N PRO A 92 2.97 9.80 1.98
CA PRO A 92 3.96 9.16 2.83
C PRO A 92 5.34 9.13 2.20
N GLU A 93 6.38 9.17 3.03
CA GLU A 93 7.74 8.83 2.62
C GLU A 93 7.98 7.32 2.75
N TYR A 94 7.28 6.67 3.67
CA TYR A 94 7.37 5.24 3.95
C TYR A 94 5.97 4.63 4.07
N SER A 95 5.79 3.42 3.54
CA SER A 95 4.61 2.59 3.76
C SER A 95 4.94 1.10 3.96
N HIS A 96 6.23 0.74 3.95
CA HIS A 96 6.71 -0.64 4.06
C HIS A 96 6.29 -1.34 5.35
N GLN A 97 6.11 -0.60 6.45
CA GLN A 97 5.61 -1.19 7.70
C GLN A 97 4.20 -1.78 7.57
N ILE A 98 3.41 -1.31 6.59
CA ILE A 98 2.01 -1.70 6.39
C ILE A 98 1.85 -2.54 5.11
N TYR A 99 2.59 -2.20 4.05
CA TYR A 99 2.49 -2.83 2.74
C TYR A 99 3.70 -3.70 2.36
N GLY A 100 4.65 -3.91 3.29
CA GLY A 100 5.85 -4.70 3.08
C GLY A 100 6.94 -3.96 2.30
N ASP A 101 8.13 -4.56 2.21
CA ASP A 101 9.35 -3.92 1.68
C ASP A 101 9.21 -3.35 0.25
N ASP A 102 8.31 -3.92 -0.55
CA ASP A 102 8.06 -3.47 -1.93
C ASP A 102 7.15 -2.23 -2.02
N GLU A 103 6.46 -1.85 -0.93
CA GLU A 103 5.54 -0.70 -0.86
C GLU A 103 4.50 -0.72 -1.99
N VAL A 104 3.91 -1.90 -2.21
CA VAL A 104 2.94 -2.14 -3.28
C VAL A 104 1.67 -2.77 -2.72
N ALA A 105 0.54 -2.20 -3.11
CA ALA A 105 -0.77 -2.80 -2.97
C ALA A 105 -1.19 -3.48 -4.27
N PHE A 106 -1.66 -4.72 -4.18
CA PHE A 106 -2.10 -5.52 -5.31
C PHE A 106 -3.63 -5.66 -5.38
N GLY A 107 -4.14 -5.72 -6.59
CA GLY A 107 -5.53 -6.06 -6.89
C GLY A 107 -6.41 -4.86 -7.24
N TYR A 108 -5.84 -3.66 -7.37
CA TYR A 108 -6.57 -2.42 -7.59
C TYR A 108 -5.93 -1.61 -8.71
N LYS A 109 -6.76 -1.01 -9.57
CA LYS A 109 -6.32 -0.07 -10.61
C LYS A 109 -6.72 1.35 -10.23
N GLY A 110 -5.76 2.28 -10.27
CA GLY A 110 -6.00 3.67 -9.88
C GLY A 110 -6.43 3.78 -8.41
N LEU A 111 -5.75 3.03 -7.55
CA LEU A 111 -6.01 3.01 -6.11
C LEU A 111 -5.72 4.38 -5.52
N GLN A 112 -6.63 4.88 -4.69
CA GLN A 112 -6.47 6.07 -3.89
C GLN A 112 -6.96 5.78 -2.46
N ILE A 113 -6.06 5.89 -1.50
CA ILE A 113 -6.31 5.68 -0.08
C ILE A 113 -6.32 7.06 0.57
N GLN A 114 -7.52 7.63 0.75
CA GLN A 114 -7.70 8.96 1.30
C GLN A 114 -7.71 8.89 2.83
N LEU A 115 -6.73 9.52 3.46
CA LEU A 115 -6.64 9.73 4.91
C LEU A 115 -6.57 11.24 5.17
N PHE A 116 -7.74 11.87 5.31
CA PHE A 116 -7.82 13.31 5.53
C PHE A 116 -8.06 13.60 7.00
N TYR A 117 -7.41 14.63 7.52
CA TYR A 117 -7.46 15.00 8.93
C TYR A 117 -7.88 16.46 9.03
N THR A 118 -8.79 16.78 9.94
CA THR A 118 -9.01 18.17 10.35
C THR A 118 -7.71 18.74 10.93
N ALA A 119 -7.27 19.93 10.55
CA ALA A 119 -5.91 20.42 10.80
C ALA A 119 -5.51 20.54 12.29
N GLY A 120 -6.47 20.72 13.19
CA GLY A 120 -6.31 20.89 14.63
C GLY A 120 -6.60 19.61 15.38
N ASN A 121 -7.86 19.15 15.41
CA ASN A 121 -8.24 17.97 16.21
C ASN A 121 -7.82 16.63 15.59
N LEU A 122 -7.36 16.63 14.33
CA LEU A 122 -7.04 15.42 13.57
C LEU A 122 -8.19 14.41 13.47
N SER A 123 -9.45 14.84 13.56
CA SER A 123 -10.59 13.97 13.24
C SER A 123 -10.39 13.43 11.83
N THR A 124 -10.60 12.13 11.62
CA THR A 124 -10.11 11.44 10.41
C THR A 124 -11.25 11.04 9.47
N LEU A 125 -11.06 11.30 8.18
CA LEU A 125 -11.78 10.67 7.07
C LEU A 125 -10.91 9.56 6.50
N PHE A 126 -11.45 8.37 6.40
CA PHE A 126 -10.81 7.25 5.72
C PHE A 126 -11.70 6.74 4.58
N LYS A 127 -11.21 6.83 3.34
CA LYS A 127 -11.91 6.32 2.15
C LYS A 127 -10.94 5.63 1.20
N VAL A 128 -11.34 4.48 0.68
CA VAL A 128 -10.63 3.80 -0.41
C VAL A 128 -11.42 4.02 -1.70
N LYS A 129 -10.75 4.52 -2.74
CA LYS A 129 -11.29 4.67 -4.10
C LYS A 129 -10.41 3.88 -5.06
N TYR A 130 -11.02 3.33 -6.11
CA TYR A 130 -10.31 2.67 -7.20
C TYR A 130 -11.19 2.66 -8.45
N SER A 131 -10.57 2.52 -9.61
CA SER A 131 -11.29 2.46 -10.90
C SER A 131 -11.75 1.04 -11.26
N SER A 132 -11.00 0.02 -10.85
CA SER A 132 -11.34 -1.39 -11.05
C SER A 132 -10.60 -2.28 -10.04
N LYS A 133 -11.17 -3.45 -9.76
CA LYS A 133 -10.62 -4.46 -8.85
C LYS A 133 -10.35 -5.76 -9.62
N VAL A 134 -9.27 -6.46 -9.29
CA VAL A 134 -8.81 -7.65 -10.03
C VAL A 134 -9.87 -8.76 -10.11
N THR A 135 -10.72 -8.90 -9.09
CA THR A 135 -11.82 -9.87 -9.03
C THR A 135 -12.88 -9.64 -10.11
N GLU A 136 -12.97 -8.43 -10.66
CA GLU A 136 -13.90 -8.12 -11.75
C GLU A 136 -13.43 -8.72 -13.08
N MET A 137 -12.14 -9.05 -13.17
CA MET A 137 -11.47 -9.56 -14.38
C MET A 137 -10.96 -10.99 -14.24
N PHE A 138 -10.66 -11.43 -13.02
CA PHE A 138 -10.04 -12.73 -12.73
C PHE A 138 -10.65 -13.35 -11.46
N ASP A 139 -11.43 -14.41 -11.61
CA ASP A 139 -12.14 -15.07 -10.49
C ASP A 139 -11.22 -15.82 -9.51
N CYS A 140 -9.95 -16.05 -9.86
CA CYS A 140 -9.01 -16.88 -9.09
C CYS A 140 -7.94 -16.07 -8.33
N VAL A 141 -8.09 -14.74 -8.25
CA VAL A 141 -7.09 -13.85 -7.67
C VAL A 141 -7.75 -12.91 -6.67
N GLU A 142 -7.31 -12.98 -5.42
CA GLU A 142 -7.78 -12.10 -4.35
C GLU A 142 -6.94 -10.81 -4.30
N PRO A 143 -7.57 -9.64 -4.11
CA PRO A 143 -6.87 -8.38 -3.89
C PRO A 143 -6.39 -8.26 -2.45
N ASP A 144 -5.45 -7.35 -2.20
CA ASP A 144 -5.01 -7.06 -0.84
C ASP A 144 -6.10 -6.40 -0.01
N ASP A 145 -6.17 -6.72 1.30
CA ASP A 145 -7.10 -6.05 2.22
C ASP A 145 -6.57 -4.68 2.64
N ILE A 146 -6.78 -3.69 1.77
CA ILE A 146 -6.38 -2.29 2.00
C ILE A 146 -7.03 -1.71 3.25
N GLU A 147 -8.32 -2.00 3.47
CA GLU A 147 -9.04 -1.45 4.61
C GLU A 147 -8.59 -2.07 5.93
N GLY A 148 -8.37 -3.39 5.95
CA GLY A 148 -7.84 -4.09 7.11
C GLY A 148 -6.49 -3.53 7.54
N LYS A 149 -5.55 -3.42 6.59
CA LYS A 149 -4.20 -2.87 6.83
C LYS A 149 -4.21 -1.46 7.42
N ILE A 150 -5.04 -0.55 6.88
CA ILE A 150 -5.14 0.82 7.42
C ILE A 150 -5.80 0.84 8.80
N ARG A 151 -6.78 -0.03 9.06
CA ARG A 151 -7.43 -0.15 10.38
C ARG A 151 -6.51 -0.69 11.49
N GLU A 152 -5.38 -1.31 11.15
CA GLU A 152 -4.40 -1.75 12.13
C GLU A 152 -3.61 -0.57 12.74
N ILE A 153 -3.51 0.55 12.01
CA ILE A 153 -2.71 1.72 12.43
C ILE A 153 -3.56 2.96 12.72
N VAL A 154 -4.71 3.12 12.07
CA VAL A 154 -5.62 4.26 12.30
C VAL A 154 -6.59 3.91 13.44
N PRO A 155 -6.70 4.74 14.49
CA PRO A 155 -7.62 4.47 15.58
C PRO A 155 -9.09 4.48 15.11
N ALA A 156 -9.94 3.74 15.82
CA ALA A 156 -11.37 3.73 15.54
C ALA A 156 -12.00 5.12 15.70
N GLY A 157 -13.15 5.35 15.04
CA GLY A 157 -13.88 6.62 15.10
C GLY A 157 -13.63 7.56 13.92
N PHE A 158 -12.89 7.13 12.91
CA PHE A 158 -12.88 7.77 11.60
C PHE A 158 -14.27 7.71 10.95
N THR A 159 -14.57 8.68 10.08
CA THR A 159 -15.71 8.62 9.17
C THR A 159 -15.28 8.14 7.79
N CYS A 160 -16.20 7.54 7.02
CA CYS A 160 -16.01 7.19 5.62
C CYS A 160 -16.84 8.07 4.66
N ASN A 161 -17.57 9.04 5.21
CA ASN A 161 -18.44 9.94 4.48
C ASN A 161 -17.90 11.38 4.53
N THR A 162 -17.89 12.05 3.37
CA THR A 162 -17.34 13.40 3.24
C THR A 162 -18.22 14.45 3.94
N ASP A 163 -19.55 14.32 3.90
CA ASP A 163 -20.47 15.24 4.55
C ASP A 163 -20.38 15.17 6.09
N ASP A 164 -20.21 13.95 6.62
CA ASP A 164 -19.94 13.72 8.05
C ASP A 164 -18.60 14.35 8.46
N PHE A 165 -17.58 14.24 7.60
CA PHE A 165 -16.28 14.88 7.84
C PHE A 165 -16.37 16.40 7.82
N ILE A 166 -17.11 17.00 6.88
CA ILE A 166 -17.37 18.45 6.86
C ILE A 166 -18.11 18.88 8.14
N SER A 167 -19.05 18.07 8.63
CA SER A 167 -19.74 18.33 9.91
C SER A 167 -18.82 18.24 11.13
N LEU A 168 -17.73 17.46 11.06
CA LEU A 168 -16.69 17.43 12.08
C LEU A 168 -15.76 18.66 11.98
N LEU A 169 -15.45 19.11 10.76
CA LEU A 169 -14.67 20.31 10.48
C LEU A 169 -15.33 21.56 11.08
N GLU A 170 -16.65 21.67 11.00
CA GLU A 170 -17.40 22.79 11.63
C GLU A 170 -17.18 22.87 13.16
N LYS A 171 -16.91 21.75 13.83
CA LYS A 171 -16.68 21.70 15.28
C LYS A 171 -15.25 22.05 15.67
N GLU A 172 -14.34 22.14 14.69
CA GLU A 172 -12.92 22.39 14.90
C GLU A 172 -12.62 23.76 15.51
N ALA A 173 -13.50 24.75 15.33
CA ALA A 173 -13.40 26.05 16.00
C ALA A 173 -13.34 25.94 17.54
N ASN A 174 -13.83 24.83 18.11
CA ASN A 174 -13.78 24.56 19.54
C ASN A 174 -12.47 23.89 19.99
N PHE A 175 -11.64 23.42 19.05
CA PHE A 175 -10.36 22.82 19.37
C PHE A 175 -9.45 23.83 20.08
N LYS A 176 -8.72 23.31 21.07
CA LYS A 176 -7.69 24.04 21.80
C LYS A 176 -6.45 23.15 21.91
N PRO A 177 -5.24 23.71 21.81
CA PRO A 177 -4.02 22.96 22.05
C PRO A 177 -4.05 22.29 23.43
N PHE A 178 -3.53 21.07 23.50
CA PHE A 178 -3.46 20.33 24.75
C PHE A 178 -2.29 20.81 25.62
N GLY A 179 -2.45 20.67 26.93
CA GLY A 179 -1.38 20.93 27.90
C GLY A 179 -1.10 22.40 28.17
N THR A 180 0.15 22.69 28.56
CA THR A 180 0.59 24.03 28.97
C THR A 180 1.43 24.68 27.88
N GLN A 181 1.07 25.91 27.49
CA GLN A 181 1.88 26.69 26.54
C GLN A 181 3.25 27.01 27.16
N LEU A 182 4.32 26.58 26.48
CA LEU A 182 5.70 26.85 26.87
C LEU A 182 6.27 28.07 26.14
N HIS A 183 5.93 28.21 24.86
CA HIS A 183 6.52 29.24 24.01
C HIS A 183 5.57 29.72 22.91
N THR A 184 5.84 30.92 22.39
CA THR A 184 5.15 31.50 21.24
C THR A 184 6.17 32.27 20.43
N TYR A 185 6.16 32.08 19.12
CA TYR A 185 7.06 32.77 18.20
C TYR A 185 6.32 33.13 16.90
N THR A 186 6.81 34.15 16.21
CA THR A 186 6.28 34.56 14.91
C THR A 186 7.33 34.37 13.82
N VAL A 187 6.87 33.96 12.64
CA VAL A 187 7.69 33.78 11.44
C VAL A 187 7.06 34.62 10.33
N HIS A 188 7.90 35.42 9.67
CA HIS A 188 7.45 36.18 8.51
C HIS A 188 7.57 35.33 7.24
N SER A 189 6.45 35.14 6.55
CA SER A 189 6.35 34.50 5.24
C SER A 189 6.01 35.57 4.19
N GLU A 190 6.71 35.56 3.07
CA GLU A 190 6.44 36.48 1.96
C GLU A 190 5.03 36.24 1.37
N GLU A 191 4.53 35.01 1.42
CA GLU A 191 3.24 34.61 0.86
C GLU A 191 2.10 34.70 1.87
N ALA A 192 2.34 34.26 3.11
CA ALA A 192 1.30 34.11 4.14
C ALA A 192 1.31 35.24 5.19
N GLY A 193 2.23 36.20 5.08
CA GLY A 193 2.38 37.28 6.05
C GLY A 193 3.00 36.80 7.37
N GLU A 194 2.55 37.34 8.50
CA GLU A 194 3.06 36.95 9.82
C GLU A 194 2.31 35.72 10.35
N LEU A 195 3.02 34.60 10.49
CA LEU A 195 2.52 33.36 11.05
C LEU A 195 2.93 33.25 12.52
N THR A 196 1.98 32.97 13.40
CA THR A 196 2.23 32.77 14.83
C THR A 196 2.13 31.29 15.17
N TYR A 197 3.14 30.77 15.86
CA TYR A 197 3.22 29.40 16.32
C TYR A 197 3.30 29.34 17.84
N GLN A 198 2.83 28.23 18.42
CA GLN A 198 2.85 28.00 19.86
C GLN A 198 3.40 26.62 20.15
N ILE A 199 4.28 26.49 21.13
CA ILE A 199 4.77 25.20 21.61
C ILE A 199 4.06 24.88 22.92
N HIS A 200 3.41 23.74 23.01
CA HIS A 200 2.75 23.23 24.22
C HIS A 200 3.42 21.97 24.72
N LYS A 201 3.45 21.79 26.04
CA LYS A 201 3.78 20.50 26.67
C LYS A 201 2.51 19.86 27.19
N ALA A 202 2.20 18.66 26.71
CA ALA A 202 1.07 17.85 27.15
C ALA A 202 1.56 16.55 27.82
N ASP A 203 0.67 15.95 28.59
CA ASP A 203 0.82 14.63 29.17
C ASP A 203 -0.54 13.90 29.09
N ILE A 204 -0.55 12.58 29.36
CA ILE A 204 -1.75 11.76 29.28
C ILE A 204 -2.86 12.13 30.26
N THR A 205 -2.58 12.95 31.28
CA THR A 205 -3.60 13.42 32.21
C THR A 205 -4.46 14.53 31.60
N CYS A 206 -4.03 15.10 30.46
CA CYS A 206 -4.79 16.10 29.74
C CYS A 206 -6.04 15.47 29.08
N PRO A 207 -7.26 15.90 29.44
CA PRO A 207 -8.48 15.29 28.90
C PRO A 207 -8.55 15.35 27.37
N GLY A 208 -8.76 14.19 26.73
CA GLY A 208 -8.86 14.08 25.28
C GLY A 208 -7.52 14.00 24.54
N PHE A 209 -6.38 14.14 25.24
CA PHE A 209 -5.06 14.13 24.62
C PHE A 209 -4.67 12.73 24.14
N LEU A 210 -5.01 11.67 24.89
CA LEU A 210 -4.67 10.30 24.49
C LEU A 210 -5.30 9.94 23.14
N GLU A 211 -6.59 10.24 22.96
CA GLU A 211 -7.29 9.99 21.69
C GLU A 211 -6.72 10.86 20.56
N TYR A 212 -6.31 12.10 20.87
CA TYR A 212 -5.62 12.96 19.91
C TYR A 212 -4.24 12.38 19.50
N HIS A 213 -3.46 11.92 20.47
CA HIS A 213 -2.16 11.29 20.24
C HIS A 213 -2.30 10.03 19.40
N GLU A 214 -3.33 9.20 19.64
CA GLU A 214 -3.60 8.01 18.82
C GLU A 214 -3.82 8.35 17.34
N ARG A 215 -4.48 9.48 17.04
CA ARG A 215 -4.64 9.95 15.66
C ARG A 215 -3.32 10.48 15.11
N LEU A 216 -2.61 11.27 15.91
CA LEU A 216 -1.33 11.90 15.53
C LEU A 216 -0.21 10.88 15.28
N GLN A 217 -0.08 9.83 16.09
CA GLN A 217 1.02 8.85 15.96
C GLN A 217 0.97 8.08 14.65
N THR A 218 -0.19 8.00 13.98
CA THR A 218 -0.31 7.43 12.62
C THR A 218 0.68 8.08 11.64
N PHE A 219 0.95 9.39 11.79
CA PHE A 219 1.90 10.10 10.93
C PHE A 219 3.33 9.57 11.07
N LEU A 220 3.71 9.01 12.22
CA LEU A 220 5.05 8.45 12.42
C LEU A 220 5.28 7.25 11.49
N MET A 221 4.25 6.45 11.24
CA MET A 221 4.32 5.28 10.35
C MET A 221 4.60 5.67 8.89
N TRP A 222 4.25 6.93 8.52
CA TRP A 222 4.40 7.45 7.16
C TRP A 222 5.72 8.19 6.92
N PHE A 223 6.35 8.70 7.98
CA PHE A 223 7.46 9.67 7.86
C PHE A 223 8.71 9.30 8.67
N ILE A 224 8.68 8.21 9.43
CA ILE A 224 9.85 7.71 10.16
C ILE A 224 10.02 6.22 9.85
N GLU A 225 11.10 5.89 9.15
CA GLU A 225 11.39 4.55 8.62
C GLU A 225 11.22 3.42 9.66
N THR A 226 11.66 3.63 10.90
CA THR A 226 11.63 2.60 11.97
C THR A 226 10.74 2.99 13.14
N ALA A 227 9.68 3.78 12.88
CA ALA A 227 8.70 4.11 13.90
C ALA A 227 8.05 2.87 14.52
N SER A 228 7.68 2.99 15.79
CA SER A 228 6.78 2.08 16.49
C SER A 228 5.97 2.91 17.48
N TYR A 229 4.73 2.49 17.77
CA TYR A 229 3.93 3.16 18.77
C TYR A 229 4.53 2.98 20.16
N ILE A 230 4.51 4.08 20.92
CA ILE A 230 4.98 4.10 22.29
C ILE A 230 3.91 3.54 23.23
N ASP A 231 4.32 3.13 24.42
CA ASP A 231 3.39 2.90 25.53
C ASP A 231 2.97 4.26 26.11
N ALA A 232 1.85 4.79 25.63
CA ALA A 232 1.39 6.12 26.02
C ALA A 232 1.02 6.20 27.51
N ASP A 233 0.70 5.07 28.16
CA ASP A 233 0.36 5.03 29.59
C ASP A 233 1.60 5.15 30.51
N ASP A 234 2.82 5.11 29.96
CA ASP A 234 4.08 5.33 30.69
C ASP A 234 4.28 6.83 31.01
N ASP A 235 4.38 7.15 32.31
CA ASP A 235 4.51 8.51 32.83
C ASP A 235 5.89 9.15 32.60
N HIS A 236 6.83 8.42 31.98
CA HIS A 236 8.13 8.94 31.58
C HIS A 236 8.11 9.67 30.22
N TRP A 237 7.01 9.59 29.47
CA TRP A 237 6.88 10.31 28.20
C TRP A 237 6.47 11.78 28.38
N ASP A 238 7.25 12.66 27.77
CA ASP A 238 6.92 14.08 27.62
C ASP A 238 6.52 14.37 26.17
N PHE A 239 5.33 14.96 25.98
CA PHE A 239 4.82 15.30 24.65
C PHE A 239 4.94 16.81 24.39
N PHE A 240 5.60 17.18 23.30
CA PHE A 240 5.71 18.58 22.86
C PHE A 240 4.98 18.76 21.53
N LEU A 241 4.01 19.67 21.50
CA LEU A 241 3.13 19.94 20.36
C LEU A 241 3.43 21.33 19.78
N VAL A 242 3.37 21.46 18.46
CA VAL A 242 3.55 22.71 17.70
C VAL A 242 2.31 22.98 16.86
#